data_AF-A0A9E4Q5C5-F1
#
_entry.id   AF-A0A9E4Q5C5-F1
#
_cell.length_a   1.000
_cell.length_b   1.000
_cell.length_c   1.000
_cell.angle_alpha   90.00
_cell.angle_beta   90.00
_cell.angle_gamma   90.00
#
_symmetry.space_group_name_H-M   'P 1'
#
loop_
_entity.id
_entity.type
_entity.pdbx_description
1 polymer ?
#
loop_
_entity_poly.entity_id
_entity_poly.type
_entity_poly.pdbx_seq_one_letter_code
_entity_poly.pdbx_strand_id
1 'polypeptide(L)'
;MAGYLTKRAVQIAVTLFIFFSLGFVLIQSQPGNYCDFLLLNPNIPPDAKEGLVRLLGCDDPMWEQYLKHLRNYATGDFGVSFGLYPRSVISVIAERLPRTIMLFVTASVISFYLGFAMGKMIAWRR
;
A
#
# COMPACT_ATOMS: atom_id res chain seq x y z
N MET A 1 -21.97 18.40 14.60
CA MET A 1 -20.66 18.18 13.94
C MET A 1 -19.87 17.03 14.57
N ALA A 2 -19.73 16.94 15.91
CA ALA A 2 -19.01 15.86 16.57
C ALA A 2 -19.51 14.45 16.18
N GLY A 3 -20.81 14.17 16.24
CA GLY A 3 -21.36 12.86 15.83
C GLY A 3 -21.14 12.50 14.35
N TYR A 4 -21.05 13.50 13.46
CA TYR A 4 -20.72 13.27 12.04
C TYR A 4 -19.25 12.91 11.86
N LEU A 5 -18.35 13.63 12.54
CA LEU A 5 -16.91 13.33 12.53
C LEU A 5 -16.63 11.93 13.09
N THR A 6 -17.27 11.54 14.19
CA THR A 6 -17.12 10.20 14.76
C THR A 6 -17.61 9.13 13.80
N LYS A 7 -18.80 9.31 13.20
CA LYS A 7 -19.34 8.37 12.20
C LYS A 7 -18.40 8.22 11.01
N ARG A 8 -17.83 9.32 10.52
CA ARG A 8 -16.84 9.28 9.42
C ARG A 8 -15.54 8.60 9.83
N ALA A 9 -15.01 8.89 11.01
CA ALA A 9 -13.78 8.27 11.50
C ALA A 9 -13.94 6.74 11.63
N VAL A 10 -15.08 6.28 12.17
CA VAL A 10 -15.41 4.84 12.24
C VAL A 10 -15.52 4.24 10.84
N GLN A 11 -16.21 4.91 9.91
CA GLN A 11 -16.32 4.43 8.54
C GLN A 11 -14.94 4.27 7.89
N ILE A 12 -14.06 5.26 8.01
CA ILE A 12 -12.69 5.21 7.48
C ILE A 12 -11.89 4.06 8.12
N ALA A 13 -11.96 3.93 9.45
CA ALA A 13 -11.26 2.86 10.16
C ALA A 13 -11.72 1.47 9.70
N VAL A 14 -13.04 1.26 9.56
CA VAL A 14 -13.60 0.00 9.05
C VAL A 14 -13.19 -0.26 7.60
N THR A 15 -13.23 0.76 6.74
CA THR A 15 -12.79 0.62 5.34
C THR A 15 -11.31 0.27 5.24
N LEU A 16 -10.44 0.95 5.99
CA LEU A 16 -9.01 0.64 6.02
C LEU A 16 -8.74 -0.76 6.56
N PHE A 17 -9.44 -1.15 7.64
CA PHE A 17 -9.34 -2.50 8.18
C PHE A 17 -9.68 -3.54 7.12
N ILE A 18 -10.84 -3.42 6.45
CA ILE A 18 -11.25 -4.33 5.38
C ILE A 18 -10.23 -4.34 4.25
N PHE A 19 -9.71 -3.17 3.84
CA PHE A 19 -8.71 -3.08 2.77
C PHE A 19 -7.41 -3.83 3.12
N PHE A 20 -6.89 -3.65 4.34
CA PHE A 20 -5.70 -4.37 4.79
C PHE A 20 -5.94 -5.87 4.94
N SER A 21 -7.09 -6.28 5.51
CA SER A 21 -7.45 -7.69 5.61
C SER A 21 -7.57 -8.35 4.25
N LEU A 22 -8.23 -7.69 3.28
CA LEU A 22 -8.34 -8.19 1.93
C LEU A 22 -6.98 -8.26 1.24
N GLY A 23 -6.12 -7.25 1.40
CA GLY A 23 -4.76 -7.27 0.85
C GLY A 23 -3.95 -8.45 1.39
N PHE A 24 -4.02 -8.70 2.70
CA PHE A 24 -3.37 -9.85 3.32
C PHE A 24 -3.90 -11.18 2.76
N VAL A 25 -5.22 -11.37 2.73
CA VAL A 25 -5.83 -12.60 2.22
C VAL A 25 -5.51 -12.82 0.74
N LEU A 26 -5.53 -11.76 -0.07
CA LEU A 26 -5.21 -11.85 -1.50
C LEU A 26 -3.77 -12.31 -1.72
N ILE A 27 -2.80 -11.73 -1.01
CA ILE A 27 -1.40 -12.13 -1.16
C ILE A 27 -1.21 -13.57 -0.66
N GLN A 28 -1.80 -13.91 0.49
CA GLN A 28 -1.71 -15.24 1.08
C GLN A 28 -2.42 -16.33 0.26
N SER A 29 -3.39 -15.95 -0.58
CA SER A 29 -4.09 -16.86 -1.49
C SER A 29 -3.25 -17.25 -2.72
N GLN A 30 -2.16 -16.52 -2.99
CA GLN A 30 -1.25 -16.89 -4.08
C GLN A 30 -0.48 -18.17 -3.70
N PRO A 31 -0.20 -19.06 -4.66
CA PRO A 31 0.61 -20.25 -4.40
C PRO A 31 2.04 -19.85 -4.02
N GLY A 32 2.43 -20.13 -2.77
CA GLY A 32 3.74 -19.80 -2.18
C GLY A 32 3.60 -19.21 -0.78
N ASN A 33 4.71 -19.06 -0.06
CA ASN A 33 4.79 -18.27 1.17
C ASN A 33 5.06 -16.79 0.82
N TYR A 34 4.55 -15.84 1.61
CA TYR A 34 4.85 -14.41 1.49
C TYR A 34 6.37 -14.14 1.41
N CYS A 35 7.15 -14.96 2.12
CA CYS A 35 8.61 -14.90 2.09
C CYS A 35 9.26 -15.49 0.84
N ASP A 36 8.57 -16.31 0.03
CA ASP A 36 9.15 -16.87 -1.19
C ASP A 36 9.46 -15.77 -2.21
N PHE A 37 8.70 -14.67 -2.19
CA PHE A 37 9.02 -13.47 -2.97
C PHE A 37 10.38 -12.85 -2.60
N LEU A 38 10.85 -13.00 -1.35
CA LEU A 38 12.23 -12.63 -0.97
C LEU A 38 13.24 -13.62 -1.54
N LEU A 39 12.92 -14.91 -1.54
CA LEU A 39 13.80 -15.95 -2.06
C LEU A 39 14.08 -15.77 -3.55
N LEU A 40 13.08 -15.28 -4.29
CA LEU A 40 13.15 -14.98 -5.72
C LEU A 40 13.98 -13.75 -6.07
N ASN A 41 14.35 -12.88 -5.11
CA ASN A 41 15.20 -11.73 -5.41
C ASN A 41 16.70 -12.14 -5.39
N PRO A 42 17.42 -12.09 -6.54
CA PRO A 42 18.84 -12.44 -6.60
C PRO A 42 19.74 -11.41 -5.91
N ASN A 43 19.25 -10.21 -5.62
CA ASN A 43 20.03 -9.14 -4.98
C ASN A 43 20.12 -9.29 -3.45
N ILE A 44 19.39 -10.23 -2.85
CA ILE A 44 19.43 -10.48 -1.41
C ILE A 44 20.49 -11.55 -1.12
N PRO A 45 21.54 -11.26 -0.33
CA PRO A 45 22.52 -12.26 0.07
C PRO A 45 21.85 -13.44 0.79
N PRO A 46 22.27 -14.69 0.54
CA PRO A 46 21.66 -15.87 1.16
C PRO A 46 21.63 -15.78 2.69
N ASP A 47 22.68 -15.22 3.30
CA ASP A 47 22.83 -15.02 4.74
C ASP A 47 21.79 -14.05 5.31
N ALA A 48 21.39 -13.03 4.53
CA ALA A 48 20.36 -12.08 4.90
C ALA A 48 18.93 -12.63 4.70
N LYS A 49 18.76 -13.65 3.83
CA LYS A 49 17.45 -14.26 3.57
C LYS A 49 16.91 -14.94 4.82
N GLU A 50 17.71 -15.74 5.51
CA GLU A 50 17.27 -16.44 6.73
C GLU A 50 16.88 -15.46 7.85
N GLY A 51 17.64 -14.36 7.99
CA GLY A 51 17.31 -13.28 8.92
C GLY A 51 15.97 -12.63 8.60
N LEU A 52 15.69 -12.38 7.32
CA LEU A 52 14.43 -11.77 6.87
C LEU A 52 13.24 -12.71 7.03
N VAL A 53 13.40 -14.01 6.75
CA VAL A 53 12.36 -15.01 6.96
C VAL A 53 11.92 -15.05 8.43
N ARG A 54 12.88 -15.02 9.36
CA ARG A 54 12.61 -14.95 10.79
C ARG A 54 12.00 -13.61 11.22
N LEU A 55 12.50 -12.49 10.70
CA LEU A 55 11.96 -11.15 11.00
C LEU A 55 10.51 -10.98 10.55
N LEU A 56 10.15 -11.58 9.42
CA LEU A 56 8.81 -11.53 8.86
C LEU A 56 7.85 -12.57 9.44
N GLY A 57 8.37 -13.53 10.22
CA GLY A 57 7.55 -14.54 10.88
C GLY A 57 6.88 -15.50 9.88
N CYS A 58 7.55 -15.81 8.77
CA CYS A 58 6.96 -16.60 7.71
C CYS A 58 6.72 -18.08 8.08
N ASP A 59 7.32 -18.53 9.18
CA ASP A 59 7.08 -19.85 9.79
C ASP A 59 5.99 -19.81 10.87
N ASP A 60 5.49 -18.63 11.24
CA ASP A 60 4.47 -18.49 12.28
C ASP A 60 3.07 -18.88 11.77
N PRO A 61 2.14 -19.26 12.66
CA PRO A 61 0.75 -19.49 12.29
C PRO A 61 0.13 -18.26 11.58
N MET A 62 -0.78 -18.51 10.63
CA MET A 62 -1.40 -17.46 9.81
C MET A 62 -2.04 -16.32 10.61
N TRP A 63 -2.59 -16.62 11.79
CA TRP A 63 -3.19 -15.61 12.67
C TRP A 63 -2.13 -14.70 13.31
N GLU A 64 -0.94 -15.20 13.63
CA GLU A 64 0.16 -14.41 14.16
C GLU A 64 0.74 -13.48 13.08
N GLN A 65 0.90 -14.01 11.87
CA GLN A 65 1.33 -13.21 10.71
C GLN A 65 0.36 -12.05 10.46
N TYR A 66 -0.94 -12.30 10.53
CA TYR A 66 -1.96 -11.26 10.39
C TYR A 66 -1.89 -10.20 11.50
N LEU A 67 -1.75 -10.61 12.77
CA LEU A 67 -1.63 -9.67 13.89
C LEU A 67 -0.36 -8.82 13.81
N LYS A 68 0.77 -9.43 13.44
CA LYS A 68 2.03 -8.71 13.19
C LYS A 68 1.86 -7.71 12.05
N HIS A 69 1.24 -8.12 10.94
CA HIS A 69 0.96 -7.26 9.80
C HIS A 69 0.08 -6.06 10.19
N LEU A 70 -1.00 -6.29 10.95
CA LEU A 70 -1.90 -5.24 11.41
C LEU A 70 -1.20 -4.28 12.37
N ARG A 71 -0.38 -4.79 13.30
CA ARG A 71 0.43 -3.96 14.22
C ARG A 71 1.43 -3.11 13.46
N ASN A 72 2.11 -3.68 12.48
CA ASN A 72 3.11 -3.02 11.65
C ASN A 72 2.47 -1.85 10.87
N TYR A 73 1.30 -2.05 10.27
CA TYR A 73 0.54 -0.94 9.67
C TYR A 73 0.11 0.12 10.68
N ALA A 74 -0.37 -0.28 11.85
CA ALA A 74 -0.82 0.66 12.87
C ALA A 74 0.33 1.51 13.46
N THR A 75 1.54 0.95 13.50
CA THR A 75 2.76 1.64 13.95
C THR A 75 3.48 2.38 12.83
N GLY A 76 3.04 2.20 11.58
CA GLY A 76 3.69 2.75 10.39
C GLY A 76 5.01 2.07 10.04
N ASP A 77 5.32 0.91 10.64
CA ASP A 77 6.49 0.13 10.28
C ASP A 77 6.17 -0.80 9.10
N PHE A 78 6.54 -0.36 7.90
CA PHE A 78 6.34 -1.14 6.67
C PHE A 78 7.51 -2.08 6.36
N GLY A 79 8.56 -2.11 7.19
CA GLY A 79 9.74 -2.93 6.98
C GLY A 79 10.57 -2.57 5.74
N VAL A 80 11.22 -3.58 5.18
CA VAL A 80 12.14 -3.45 4.04
C VAL A 80 11.45 -3.79 2.72
N SER A 81 11.90 -3.15 1.65
CA SER A 81 11.42 -3.44 0.30
C SER A 81 11.93 -4.79 -0.18
N PHE A 82 11.00 -5.66 -0.59
CA PHE A 82 11.33 -6.95 -1.21
C PHE A 82 12.09 -6.81 -2.53
N GLY A 83 11.79 -5.77 -3.32
CA GLY A 83 12.44 -5.55 -4.62
C GLY A 83 13.72 -4.71 -4.56
N LEU A 84 13.80 -3.78 -3.60
CA LEU A 84 14.90 -2.81 -3.47
C LEU A 84 15.63 -2.97 -2.14
N TYR A 85 15.91 -4.20 -1.74
CA TYR A 85 16.68 -4.50 -0.53
C TYR A 85 18.08 -3.85 -0.59
N PRO A 86 18.62 -3.28 0.50
CA PRO A 86 18.11 -3.21 1.88
C PRO A 86 17.33 -1.92 2.22
N ARG A 87 16.63 -1.31 1.27
CA ARG A 87 15.92 -0.04 1.54
C ARG A 87 14.61 -0.26 2.31
N SER A 88 14.28 0.66 3.22
CA SER A 88 12.98 0.69 3.88
C SER A 88 11.87 1.08 2.91
N VAL A 89 10.68 0.50 3.07
CA VAL A 89 9.51 0.81 2.22
C VAL A 89 9.17 2.29 2.27
N ILE A 90 9.22 2.91 3.46
CA ILE A 90 8.96 4.35 3.63
C ILE A 90 9.91 5.19 2.78
N SER A 91 11.21 4.87 2.76
CA SER A 91 12.18 5.62 1.96
C SER A 91 11.87 5.54 0.45
N VAL A 92 11.44 4.37 -0.01
CA VAL A 92 11.06 4.15 -1.41
C VAL A 92 9.80 4.92 -1.76
N ILE A 93 8.80 4.91 -0.88
CA ILE A 93 7.58 5.69 -1.07
C ILE A 93 7.92 7.18 -1.10
N ALA A 94 8.69 7.68 -0.13
CA ALA A 94 9.07 9.09 -0.02
C ALA A 94 9.82 9.60 -1.26
N GLU A 95 10.70 8.78 -1.85
CA GLU A 95 11.42 9.15 -3.07
C GLU A 95 10.50 9.21 -4.31
N ARG A 96 9.51 8.31 -4.38
CA ARG A 96 8.59 8.22 -5.53
C ARG A 96 7.42 9.20 -5.42
N LEU A 97 7.04 9.58 -4.20
CA LEU A 97 5.88 10.41 -3.90
C LEU A 97 5.85 11.74 -4.69
N PRO A 98 6.94 12.53 -4.79
CA PRO A 98 6.91 13.81 -5.50
C PRO A 98 6.60 13.65 -6.99
N ARG A 99 7.13 12.60 -7.63
CA ARG A 99 6.90 12.34 -9.05
C ARG A 99 5.45 11.95 -9.31
N THR A 100 4.89 11.09 -8.46
CA THR A 100 3.48 10.68 -8.55
C THR A 100 2.55 11.87 -8.32
N ILE A 101 2.83 12.73 -7.32
CA ILE A 101 2.04 13.93 -7.07
C ILE A 101 2.09 14.87 -8.28
N MET A 102 3.28 15.09 -8.84
CA MET A 102 3.45 15.97 -10.01
C MET A 102 2.65 15.44 -11.21
N LEU A 103 2.73 14.13 -11.50
CA LEU A 103 1.95 13.50 -12.57
C LEU A 103 0.44 13.57 -12.30
N PHE A 104 0.01 13.27 -11.07
CA PHE A 104 -1.41 13.26 -10.70
C PHE A 104 -2.02 14.66 -10.79
N VAL A 105 -1.34 15.68 -10.26
CA VAL A 105 -1.80 17.07 -10.28
C VAL A 105 -1.87 17.59 -11.71
N THR A 106 -0.81 17.39 -12.50
CA THR A 106 -0.79 17.84 -13.90
C THR A 106 -1.90 17.18 -14.74
N ALA A 107 -2.04 15.86 -14.64
CA ALA A 107 -3.11 15.13 -15.33
C ALA A 107 -4.51 15.60 -14.89
N SER A 108 -4.71 15.83 -13.59
CA SER A 108 -5.99 16.29 -13.03
C SER A 108 -6.34 17.69 -13.51
N VAL A 109 -5.38 18.62 -13.54
CA VAL A 109 -5.56 19.98 -14.03
C VAL A 109 -5.93 19.97 -15.52
N ILE A 110 -5.19 19.23 -16.34
CA ILE A 110 -5.48 19.12 -17.78
C ILE A 110 -6.87 18.50 -18.00
N SER A 111 -7.17 17.40 -17.31
CA SER A 111 -8.46 16.71 -17.42
C SER A 111 -9.63 17.59 -16.98
N PHE A 112 -9.45 18.37 -15.91
CA PHE A 112 -10.45 19.33 -15.44
C PHE A 112 -10.74 20.41 -16.50
N TYR A 113 -9.71 21.03 -17.07
CA TYR A 113 -9.89 22.07 -18.08
C TYR A 113 -10.49 21.52 -19.37
N LEU A 114 -10.04 20.36 -19.85
CA LEU A 114 -10.62 19.72 -21.03
C LEU A 114 -12.07 19.33 -20.79
N GLY A 115 -12.37 18.67 -19.67
CA GLY A 115 -13.73 18.29 -19.29
C GLY A 115 -14.65 19.49 -19.13
N PHE A 116 -14.16 20.57 -18.50
CA PHE A 116 -14.91 21.82 -18.36
C PHE A 116 -15.18 22.47 -19.71
N ALA A 117 -14.19 22.58 -20.60
CA ALA A 117 -14.35 23.17 -21.91
C ALA A 117 -15.33 22.36 -22.78
N MET A 118 -15.18 21.04 -22.82
CA MET A 118 -16.09 20.16 -23.56
C MET A 118 -17.51 20.21 -22.99
N GLY A 119 -17.64 20.18 -21.66
CA GLY A 119 -18.93 20.32 -20.97
C GLY A 119 -19.62 21.64 -21.31
N LYS A 120 -18.88 22.75 -21.31
CA LYS A 120 -19.39 24.08 -21.71
C LYS A 120 -19.91 24.09 -23.15
N MET A 121 -19.17 23.51 -24.10
CA MET A 121 -19.59 23.46 -25.51
C MET A 121 -20.87 22.66 -25.70
N ILE A 122 -21.00 21.52 -25.02
CA ILE A 122 -22.19 20.66 -25.10
C ILE A 122 -23.39 21.36 -24.45
N ALA A 123 -23.20 22.01 -23.30
CA ALA A 123 -24.25 22.71 -22.59
C ALA A 123 -24.79 23.94 -23.36
N TRP A 124 -23.93 24.65 -24.10
CA TRP A 124 -24.34 25.81 -24.91
C TRP A 124 -25.19 25.42 -26.12
N ARG A 125 -25.04 24.18 -26.64
CA ARG A 125 -25.79 23.71 -27.80
C ARG A 125 -27.19 23.14 -27.48
N ARG A 126 -27.63 23.25 -26.22
CA ARG A 126 -29.01 23.04 -25.77
C ARG A 126 -29.63 24.38 -25.40
#